data_AF-A0A5J4YU49-F1
#
_entry.id   AF-A0A5J4YU49-F1
#
_cell.length_a   1.000
_cell.length_b   1.000
_cell.length_c   1.000
_cell.angle_alpha   90.00
_cell.angle_beta   90.00
_cell.angle_gamma   90.00
#
_symmetry.space_group_name_H-M   'P 1'
#
loop_
_entity.id
_entity.type
_entity.pdbx_description
1 polymer ?
#
loop_
_entity_poly.entity_id
_entity_poly.type
_entity_poly.pdbx_seq_one_letter_code
_entity_poly.pdbx_strand_id
1 'polypeptide(L)'
;MAAYVVWSGAESGGRAWASGRVYECQQCEARLARRKRRGAEGAQRAGLSAQPRRARKCRMTAQENANEAAMERPNVGKLKSQRCVVSSRKSDVTPEEINGLFERAGKKPRDPERWKIAIKHSYCVVSAKLFSDGSLAGFARATSDMSLNATIWDVVVDPALPNPAALQQNVVSYLLREIRSGLPGCSVALISPEKDIALFQKLDFVPDPDGITAMVLNIDPNIPPGEFLL
;
A
#
# COMPACT_ATOMS: atom_id res chain seq x y z
N MET A 1 -12.77 12.34 -17.63
CA MET A 1 -11.42 12.68 -18.14
C MET A 1 -10.41 11.78 -17.42
N ALA A 2 -9.30 11.36 -18.04
CA ALA A 2 -8.22 10.67 -17.32
C ALA A 2 -7.14 11.70 -16.98
N ALA A 3 -6.71 11.76 -15.72
CA ALA A 3 -5.69 12.69 -15.26
C ALA A 3 -4.32 12.03 -15.29
N TYR A 4 -3.31 12.81 -15.68
CA TYR A 4 -1.92 12.42 -15.53
C TYR A 4 -1.46 12.82 -14.14
N VAL A 5 -0.86 11.91 -13.39
CA VAL A 5 -0.49 12.19 -11.99
C VAL A 5 0.97 11.84 -11.81
N VAL A 6 1.76 12.80 -11.32
CA VAL A 6 3.19 12.64 -11.09
C VAL A 6 3.47 12.85 -9.61
N TRP A 7 4.30 11.98 -9.05
CA TRP A 7 4.81 12.19 -7.71
C TRP A 7 5.99 13.16 -7.75
N SER A 8 5.85 14.31 -7.09
CA SER A 8 6.96 15.26 -6.89
C SER A 8 7.40 15.16 -5.44
N GLY A 9 8.64 14.71 -5.24
CA GLY A 9 9.22 14.48 -3.91
C GLY A 9 9.56 15.75 -3.13
N ALA A 10 8.63 16.69 -3.03
CA ALA A 10 8.80 17.88 -2.21
C ALA A 10 8.68 17.54 -0.72
N GLU A 11 9.67 17.98 0.05
CA GLU A 11 9.76 17.87 1.51
C GLU A 11 8.54 18.49 2.22
N SER A 12 7.50 17.70 2.44
CA SER A 12 6.43 18.04 3.38
C SER A 12 6.70 17.35 4.72
N GLY A 13 7.40 18.09 5.59
CA GLY A 13 7.28 18.03 7.05
C GLY A 13 7.19 16.66 7.72
N GLY A 14 8.34 16.17 8.20
CA GLY A 14 8.44 15.60 9.55
C GLY A 14 7.45 14.49 9.93
N ARG A 15 7.46 13.37 9.22
CA ARG A 15 7.17 12.07 9.85
C ARG A 15 8.29 11.10 9.55
N ALA A 16 9.13 10.87 10.56
CA ALA A 16 10.09 9.79 10.55
C ALA A 16 9.34 8.48 10.35
N TRP A 17 9.39 7.96 9.13
CA TRP A 17 8.99 6.59 8.86
C TRP A 17 10.01 5.71 9.57
N ALA A 18 9.60 5.14 10.71
CA ALA A 18 10.36 4.14 11.42
C ALA A 18 10.67 3.02 10.43
N SER A 19 11.92 3.01 9.94
CA SER A 19 12.42 2.00 9.04
C SER A 19 12.38 0.67 9.79
N GLY A 20 11.37 -0.15 9.51
CA GLY A 20 11.35 -1.58 9.83
C GLY A 20 12.37 -2.30 8.97
N ARG A 21 13.64 -2.02 9.23
CA ARG A 21 14.80 -2.71 8.69
C ARG A 21 14.94 -4.02 9.45
N VAL A 22 14.48 -5.13 8.87
CA VAL A 22 14.97 -6.46 9.27
C VAL A 22 16.34 -6.60 8.61
N TYR A 23 17.37 -6.16 9.33
CA TYR A 23 18.73 -6.59 9.09
C TYR A 23 19.08 -7.50 10.28
N GLU A 24 19.40 -8.76 10.00
CA GLU A 24 20.02 -9.68 10.95
C GLU A 24 21.34 -9.06 11.43
N CYS A 25 21.31 -8.46 12.61
CA CYS A 25 22.47 -7.92 13.28
C CYS A 25 22.83 -8.83 14.46
N GLN A 26 24.01 -9.46 14.40
CA GLN A 26 24.60 -10.29 15.47
C GLN A 26 24.75 -9.56 16.82
N GLN A 27 24.39 -8.27 16.92
CA GLN A 27 24.35 -7.52 18.19
C GLN A 27 22.99 -7.60 18.93
N CYS A 28 21.94 -8.20 18.34
CA CYS A 28 20.63 -8.37 19.00
C CYS A 28 20.61 -9.48 20.08
N GLU A 29 21.44 -10.52 19.96
CA GLU A 29 21.52 -11.58 20.98
C GLU A 29 22.05 -11.05 22.32
N ALA A 30 23.02 -10.12 22.28
CA ALA A 30 23.57 -9.47 23.47
C ALA A 30 22.55 -8.55 24.18
N ARG A 31 21.58 -7.97 23.44
CA ARG A 31 20.49 -7.15 24.02
C ARG A 31 19.39 -8.01 24.66
N LEU A 32 19.08 -9.17 24.09
CA LEU A 32 18.13 -10.13 24.68
C LEU A 32 18.68 -10.76 25.98
N ALA A 33 19.98 -11.05 26.04
CA ALA A 33 20.64 -11.54 27.25
C ALA A 33 20.61 -10.51 28.41
N ARG A 34 20.77 -9.20 28.11
CA ARG A 34 20.68 -8.13 29.12
C ARG A 34 19.24 -7.90 29.62
N ARG A 35 18.24 -8.12 28.77
CA ARG A 35 16.82 -7.98 29.14
C ARG A 35 16.33 -9.11 30.05
N LYS A 36 16.85 -10.34 29.88
CA LYS A 36 16.59 -11.48 30.78
C LYS A 36 17.25 -11.32 32.17
N ARG A 37 18.45 -10.72 32.27
CA ARG A 37 19.12 -10.47 33.58
C ARG A 37 18.39 -9.42 34.42
N ARG A 38 17.90 -8.33 33.81
CA ARG A 38 17.12 -7.28 34.50
C ARG A 38 15.75 -7.74 35.00
N GLY A 39 15.15 -8.74 34.37
CA GLY A 39 13.87 -9.32 34.82
C GLY A 39 14.02 -10.28 36.01
N ALA A 40 15.17 -10.93 36.16
CA ALA A 40 15.43 -11.86 37.25
C ALA A 40 15.80 -11.16 38.57
N GLU A 41 16.53 -10.03 38.52
CA GLU A 41 16.92 -9.28 39.74
C GLU A 41 15.76 -8.50 40.38
N GLY A 42 14.71 -8.18 39.62
CA GLY A 42 13.52 -7.45 40.13
C GLY A 42 12.54 -8.31 40.94
N ALA A 43 12.64 -9.63 40.87
CA ALA A 43 11.69 -10.57 41.49
C ALA A 43 12.14 -11.10 42.86
N GLN A 44 13.34 -10.75 43.35
CA GLN A 44 13.91 -11.30 44.60
C GLN A 44 14.10 -10.28 45.74
N ARG A 45 13.58 -9.05 45.63
CA ARG A 45 13.48 -8.12 46.76
C ARG A 45 12.03 -7.87 47.14
N ALA A 46 11.42 -8.90 47.73
CA ALA A 46 10.21 -8.75 48.51
C ALA A 46 10.53 -8.07 49.85
N GLY A 47 9.55 -7.32 50.35
CA GLY A 47 9.43 -7.03 51.78
C GLY A 47 9.30 -5.54 52.06
N LEU A 48 8.05 -5.05 52.17
CA LEU A 48 7.60 -4.11 53.20
C LEU A 48 6.09 -3.88 53.04
N SER A 49 5.35 -4.14 54.12
CA SER A 49 3.91 -3.94 54.26
C SER A 49 3.53 -2.46 54.09
N ALA A 50 2.59 -2.15 53.20
CA ALA A 50 2.00 -0.82 53.09
C ALA A 50 0.49 -0.89 53.36
N GLN A 51 0.07 -0.26 54.46
CA GLN A 51 -1.32 -0.07 54.87
C GLN A 51 -2.11 0.74 53.81
N PRO A 52 -3.44 0.57 53.71
CA PRO A 52 -4.24 1.26 52.71
C PRO A 52 -4.38 2.75 53.08
N ARG A 53 -3.79 3.63 52.28
CA ARG A 53 -4.08 5.07 52.35
C ARG A 53 -5.46 5.33 51.75
N ARG A 54 -6.40 5.80 52.59
CA ARG A 54 -7.70 6.36 52.19
C ARG A 54 -7.51 7.36 51.03
N ALA A 55 -7.97 6.99 49.84
CA ALA A 55 -8.08 7.93 48.73
C ALA A 55 -9.17 8.95 49.05
N ARG A 56 -8.77 10.22 49.16
CA ARG A 56 -9.70 11.35 49.28
C ARG A 56 -10.57 11.39 48.03
N LYS A 57 -11.88 11.45 48.23
CA LYS A 57 -12.89 11.54 47.16
C LYS A 57 -12.77 12.92 46.51
N CYS A 58 -11.98 13.05 45.44
CA CYS A 58 -12.06 14.20 44.54
C CYS A 58 -13.40 14.10 43.80
N ARG A 59 -14.38 14.89 44.26
CA ARG A 59 -15.65 15.11 43.58
C ARG A 59 -15.37 16.00 42.37
N MET A 60 -15.01 15.37 41.24
CA MET A 60 -15.10 16.03 39.94
C MET A 60 -16.51 15.78 39.42
N THR A 61 -17.32 16.83 39.36
CA THR A 61 -18.58 16.83 38.62
C THR A 61 -18.23 16.79 37.14
N ALA A 62 -18.14 15.59 36.57
CA ALA A 62 -18.18 15.43 35.13
C ALA A 62 -19.67 15.52 34.74
N GLN A 63 -20.06 16.66 34.16
CA GLN A 63 -21.35 16.77 33.49
C GLN A 63 -21.30 15.85 32.27
N GLU A 64 -22.01 14.73 32.34
CA GLU A 64 -22.24 13.86 31.19
C GLU A 64 -23.14 14.62 30.20
N ASN A 65 -22.55 15.17 29.15
CA ASN A 65 -23.31 15.73 28.05
C ASN A 65 -23.99 14.57 27.31
N ALA A 66 -25.31 14.50 27.45
CA ALA A 66 -26.21 13.48 26.90
C ALA A 66 -26.41 13.59 25.37
N ASN A 67 -25.31 13.64 24.61
CA ASN A 67 -25.30 13.44 23.16
C ASN A 67 -24.31 12.31 22.81
N GLU A 68 -24.44 11.17 23.49
CA GLU A 68 -23.91 9.91 22.98
C GLU A 68 -24.88 9.40 21.91
N ALA A 69 -24.71 9.89 20.68
CA ALA A 69 -25.21 9.16 19.53
C ALA A 69 -24.58 7.76 19.60
N ALA A 70 -25.39 6.76 19.91
CA ALA A 70 -24.97 5.38 20.07
C ALA A 70 -24.17 4.93 18.84
N MET A 71 -22.84 4.94 18.95
CA MET A 71 -21.98 4.37 17.94
C MET A 71 -22.09 2.86 18.09
N GLU A 72 -23.00 2.28 17.31
CA GLU A 72 -23.21 0.84 17.24
C GLU A 72 -21.87 0.17 16.98
N ARG A 73 -21.44 -0.70 17.91
CA ARG A 73 -20.18 -1.43 17.78
C ARG A 73 -20.26 -2.26 16.50
N PRO A 74 -19.37 -2.05 15.51
CA PRO A 74 -19.44 -2.83 14.28
C PRO A 74 -19.29 -4.32 14.63
N ASN A 75 -20.24 -5.14 14.17
CA ASN A 75 -20.20 -6.58 14.38
C ASN A 75 -19.00 -7.18 13.61
N VAL A 76 -17.88 -7.33 14.31
CA VAL A 76 -16.59 -7.80 13.75
C VAL A 76 -16.72 -9.19 13.11
N GLY A 77 -17.70 -10.00 13.51
CA GLY A 77 -17.95 -11.34 12.96
C GLY A 77 -18.59 -11.36 11.57
N LYS A 78 -19.16 -10.25 11.07
CA LYS A 78 -19.77 -10.15 9.73
C LYS A 78 -18.84 -9.56 8.67
N LEU A 79 -17.69 -9.00 9.05
CA LEU A 79 -16.77 -8.37 8.11
C LEU A 79 -15.84 -9.43 7.52
N LYS A 80 -15.89 -9.61 6.18
CA LYS A 80 -14.88 -10.41 5.46
C LYS A 80 -13.51 -9.85 5.82
N SER A 81 -12.61 -10.67 6.35
CA SER A 81 -11.27 -10.22 6.70
C SER A 81 -10.52 -9.75 5.46
N GLN A 82 -10.10 -8.49 5.40
CA GLN A 82 -9.31 -7.93 4.29
C GLN A 82 -7.80 -8.02 4.52
N ARG A 83 -7.36 -8.92 5.40
CA ARG A 83 -5.92 -9.09 5.67
C ARG A 83 -5.27 -9.70 4.43
N CYS A 84 -4.28 -9.01 3.88
CA CYS A 84 -3.54 -9.46 2.71
C CYS A 84 -2.07 -9.68 3.04
N VAL A 85 -1.48 -10.70 2.42
CA VAL A 85 -0.03 -10.84 2.31
C VAL A 85 0.40 -10.09 1.05
N VAL A 86 1.31 -9.12 1.21
CA VAL A 86 1.81 -8.29 0.10
C VAL A 86 3.24 -8.72 -0.24
N SER A 87 3.51 -8.92 -1.52
CA SER A 87 4.82 -9.33 -2.05
C SER A 87 5.18 -8.55 -3.31
N SER A 88 6.49 -8.29 -3.51
CA SER A 88 7.04 -7.72 -4.75
C SER A 88 7.67 -8.76 -5.69
N ARG A 89 7.54 -10.06 -5.39
CA ARG A 89 8.14 -11.11 -6.21
C ARG A 89 7.28 -11.39 -7.44
N LYS A 90 7.90 -11.34 -8.62
CA LYS A 90 7.24 -11.64 -9.90
C LYS A 90 6.70 -13.08 -9.98
N SER A 91 7.32 -14.03 -9.27
CA SER A 91 6.91 -15.43 -9.20
C SER A 91 5.64 -15.68 -8.40
N ASP A 92 5.21 -14.72 -7.58
CA ASP A 92 4.08 -14.92 -6.65
C ASP A 92 2.74 -14.70 -7.34
N VAL A 93 2.73 -14.33 -8.62
CA VAL A 93 1.53 -14.05 -9.40
C VAL A 93 1.57 -14.73 -10.77
N THR A 94 0.45 -15.32 -11.16
CA THR A 94 0.26 -15.95 -12.46
C THR A 94 -0.60 -15.07 -13.38
N PRO A 95 -0.45 -15.17 -14.72
CA PRO A 95 -1.34 -14.50 -15.67
C PRO A 95 -2.83 -14.78 -15.43
N GLU A 96 -3.16 -16.00 -15.04
CA GLU A 96 -4.52 -16.46 -14.77
C GLU A 96 -5.11 -15.75 -13.55
N GLU A 97 -4.34 -15.63 -12.47
CA GLU A 97 -4.74 -14.87 -11.27
C GLU A 97 -4.98 -13.39 -11.58
N ILE A 98 -4.13 -12.78 -12.42
CA ILE A 98 -4.27 -11.38 -12.81
C ILE A 98 -5.54 -11.20 -13.66
N ASN A 99 -5.76 -12.07 -14.64
CA ASN A 99 -6.97 -12.01 -15.46
C ASN A 99 -8.24 -12.20 -14.61
N GLY A 100 -8.24 -13.15 -13.69
CA GLY A 100 -9.37 -13.33 -12.77
C GLY A 100 -9.63 -12.09 -11.90
N LEU A 101 -8.58 -11.40 -11.44
CA LEU A 101 -8.74 -10.13 -10.72
C LEU A 101 -9.25 -9.01 -11.64
N PHE A 102 -8.77 -8.93 -12.88
CA PHE A 102 -9.24 -7.96 -13.87
C PHE A 102 -10.73 -8.13 -14.15
N GLU A 103 -11.18 -9.38 -14.36
CA GLU A 103 -12.59 -9.70 -14.57
C GLU A 103 -13.46 -9.30 -13.37
N ARG A 104 -13.04 -9.63 -12.14
CA ARG A 104 -13.75 -9.18 -10.92
C ARG A 104 -13.82 -7.66 -10.81
N ALA A 105 -12.80 -6.95 -11.28
CA ALA A 105 -12.77 -5.50 -11.34
C ALA A 105 -13.49 -4.89 -12.57
N GLY A 106 -14.16 -5.71 -13.39
CA GLY A 106 -14.89 -5.27 -14.59
C GLY A 106 -13.99 -4.82 -15.74
N LYS A 107 -12.72 -5.25 -15.76
CA LYS A 107 -11.75 -4.95 -16.82
C LYS A 107 -11.63 -6.13 -17.78
N LYS A 108 -11.36 -5.84 -19.05
CA LYS A 108 -11.15 -6.89 -20.07
C LYS A 108 -9.88 -7.69 -19.73
N PRO A 109 -9.94 -9.03 -19.71
CA PRO A 109 -8.75 -9.86 -19.56
C PRO A 109 -7.83 -9.70 -20.76
N ARG A 110 -6.54 -9.99 -20.56
CA ARG A 110 -5.51 -9.92 -21.61
C ARG A 110 -4.98 -11.32 -21.88
N ASP A 111 -4.38 -11.49 -23.06
CA ASP A 111 -3.68 -12.72 -23.42
C ASP A 111 -2.60 -13.08 -22.36
N PRO A 112 -2.63 -14.29 -21.78
CA PRO A 112 -1.63 -14.75 -20.81
C PRO A 112 -0.17 -14.59 -21.26
N GLU A 113 0.12 -14.75 -22.55
CA GLU A 113 1.49 -14.56 -23.06
C GLU A 113 1.95 -13.11 -22.96
N ARG A 114 1.05 -12.15 -23.21
CA ARG A 114 1.34 -10.72 -23.02
C ARG A 114 1.59 -10.40 -21.55
N TRP A 115 0.91 -11.08 -20.62
CA TRP A 115 1.18 -10.92 -19.19
C TRP A 115 2.56 -11.42 -18.81
N LYS A 116 2.98 -12.59 -19.31
CA LYS A 116 4.33 -13.12 -19.05
C LYS A 116 5.40 -12.15 -19.49
N ILE A 117 5.27 -11.57 -20.68
CA ILE A 117 6.19 -10.55 -21.21
C ILE A 117 6.15 -9.29 -20.33
N ALA A 118 4.95 -8.78 -20.03
CA ALA A 118 4.79 -7.56 -19.23
C ALA A 118 5.40 -7.70 -17.82
N ILE A 119 5.17 -8.83 -17.14
CA ILE A 119 5.73 -9.11 -15.80
C ILE A 119 7.26 -9.23 -15.88
N LYS A 120 7.78 -9.99 -16.85
CA LYS A 120 9.21 -10.18 -17.04
C LYS A 120 9.95 -8.84 -17.18
N HIS A 121 9.43 -7.95 -18.03
CA HIS A 121 10.05 -6.67 -18.35
C HIS A 121 9.63 -5.49 -17.46
N SER A 122 8.76 -5.72 -16.47
CA SER A 122 8.45 -4.68 -15.48
C SER A 122 9.59 -4.54 -14.48
N TYR A 123 9.84 -3.31 -14.03
CA TYR A 123 10.82 -3.07 -12.98
C TYR A 123 10.34 -3.67 -11.66
N CYS A 124 9.08 -3.40 -11.30
CA CYS A 124 8.46 -3.91 -10.08
C CYS A 124 7.02 -4.38 -10.34
N VAL A 125 6.64 -5.47 -9.67
CA VAL A 125 5.29 -6.01 -9.63
C VAL A 125 4.95 -6.23 -8.16
N VAL A 126 3.78 -5.76 -7.73
CA VAL A 126 3.28 -5.97 -6.37
C VAL A 126 1.98 -6.76 -6.45
N SER A 127 1.90 -7.84 -5.68
CA SER A 127 0.69 -8.65 -5.51
C SER A 127 0.25 -8.61 -4.05
N ALA A 128 -1.06 -8.51 -3.83
CA ALA A 128 -1.68 -8.67 -2.53
C ALA A 128 -2.64 -9.86 -2.58
N LYS A 129 -2.36 -10.91 -1.80
CA LYS A 129 -3.20 -12.10 -1.70
C LYS A 129 -3.93 -12.14 -0.36
N LEU A 130 -5.21 -12.48 -0.35
CA LEU A 130 -5.98 -12.61 0.89
C LEU A 130 -5.38 -13.70 1.77
N PHE A 131 -5.29 -13.42 3.06
CA PHE A 131 -4.83 -14.39 4.05
C PHE A 131 -5.83 -15.53 4.24
N SER A 132 -7.13 -15.29 3.97
CA SER A 132 -8.20 -16.27 4.17
C SER A 132 -8.13 -17.46 3.21
N ASP A 133 -7.89 -17.20 1.92
CA ASP A 133 -7.99 -18.20 0.85
C ASP A 133 -6.84 -18.12 -0.18
N GLY A 134 -5.89 -17.20 0.00
CA GLY A 134 -4.78 -17.01 -0.94
C GLY A 134 -5.16 -16.35 -2.26
N SER A 135 -6.41 -15.93 -2.44
CA SER A 135 -6.85 -15.32 -3.70
C SER A 135 -6.19 -13.95 -3.92
N LEU A 136 -5.85 -13.63 -5.17
CA LEU A 136 -5.27 -12.34 -5.53
C LEU A 136 -6.31 -11.24 -5.38
N ALA A 137 -6.14 -10.36 -4.40
CA ALA A 137 -7.04 -9.25 -4.10
C ALA A 137 -6.54 -7.89 -4.59
N GLY A 138 -5.24 -7.78 -4.89
CA GLY A 138 -4.64 -6.56 -5.41
C GLY A 138 -3.42 -6.83 -6.28
N PHE A 139 -3.23 -6.01 -7.29
CA PHE A 139 -2.13 -6.09 -8.24
C PHE A 139 -1.71 -4.68 -8.65
N ALA A 140 -0.40 -4.41 -8.62
CA ALA A 140 0.16 -3.24 -9.25
C ALA A 140 1.47 -3.52 -9.98
N ARG A 141 1.75 -2.73 -11.03
CA ARG A 141 2.92 -2.94 -11.88
C ARG A 141 3.51 -1.61 -12.32
N ALA A 142 4.85 -1.53 -12.30
CA ALA A 142 5.59 -0.39 -12.81
C ALA A 142 6.72 -0.81 -13.77
N THR A 143 6.91 -0.03 -14.83
CA THR A 143 8.12 -0.07 -15.67
C THR A 143 9.02 1.10 -15.33
N SER A 144 10.30 1.02 -15.64
CA SER A 144 11.24 2.13 -15.48
C SER A 144 12.34 2.03 -16.52
N ASP A 145 12.93 3.18 -16.87
CA ASP A 145 14.18 3.29 -17.62
C ASP A 145 15.42 2.95 -16.77
N MET A 146 15.23 2.55 -15.51
CA MET A 146 16.27 2.28 -14.51
C MET A 146 17.14 3.50 -14.18
N SER A 147 16.65 4.71 -14.43
CA SER A 147 17.35 5.96 -14.14
C SER A 147 16.39 7.00 -13.59
N LEU A 148 15.71 7.75 -14.45
CA LEU A 148 14.98 8.96 -14.06
C LEU A 148 13.47 8.76 -13.97
N ASN A 149 12.92 7.77 -14.68
CA ASN A 149 11.47 7.65 -14.85
C ASN A 149 10.95 6.26 -14.52
N ALA A 150 9.83 6.22 -13.79
CA ALA A 150 9.03 5.04 -13.60
C ALA A 150 7.56 5.34 -13.91
N THR A 151 6.89 4.42 -14.58
CA THR A 151 5.47 4.54 -14.93
C THR A 151 4.70 3.38 -14.31
N ILE A 152 3.70 3.71 -13.50
CA ILE A 152 2.75 2.74 -12.96
C ILE A 152 1.64 2.55 -14.00
N TRP A 153 1.40 1.29 -14.39
CA TRP A 153 0.46 0.96 -15.46
C TRP A 153 -0.85 0.40 -14.93
N ASP A 154 -0.76 -0.80 -14.36
CA ASP A 154 -1.92 -1.54 -13.89
C ASP A 154 -1.98 -1.33 -12.38
N VAL A 155 -3.08 -0.79 -11.87
CA VAL A 155 -3.42 -0.78 -10.44
C VAL A 155 -4.84 -1.30 -10.33
N VAL A 156 -4.99 -2.51 -9.80
CA VAL A 156 -6.27 -3.20 -9.75
C VAL A 156 -6.44 -3.84 -8.38
N VAL A 157 -7.62 -3.68 -7.80
CA VAL A 157 -8.02 -4.32 -6.55
C VAL A 157 -9.39 -4.94 -6.71
N ASP A 158 -9.68 -5.96 -5.92
CA ASP A 158 -10.97 -6.63 -5.94
C ASP A 158 -12.05 -5.68 -5.35
N PRO A 159 -13.05 -5.27 -6.14
CA PRO A 159 -14.07 -4.32 -5.70
C PRO A 159 -15.03 -4.92 -4.66
N ALA A 160 -15.08 -6.24 -4.50
CA ALA A 160 -15.95 -6.91 -3.54
C ALA A 160 -15.39 -6.91 -2.10
N LEU A 161 -14.20 -6.35 -1.90
CA LEU A 161 -13.60 -6.20 -0.58
C LEU A 161 -14.31 -5.11 0.23
N PRO A 162 -14.26 -5.16 1.59
CA PRO A 162 -14.90 -4.14 2.42
C PRO A 162 -14.36 -2.73 2.22
N ASN A 163 -13.04 -2.59 1.99
CA ASN A 163 -12.41 -1.29 1.76
C ASN A 163 -11.38 -1.36 0.61
N PRO A 164 -11.83 -1.42 -0.66
CA PRO A 164 -10.94 -1.59 -1.80
C PRO A 164 -9.95 -0.42 -1.94
N ALA A 165 -10.39 0.81 -1.62
CA ALA A 165 -9.55 2.01 -1.66
C ALA A 165 -8.34 1.92 -0.71
N ALA A 166 -8.51 1.37 0.50
CA ALA A 166 -7.40 1.17 1.43
C ALA A 166 -6.39 0.14 0.91
N LEU A 167 -6.87 -0.95 0.30
CA LEU A 167 -5.96 -1.93 -0.32
C LEU A 167 -5.21 -1.33 -1.50
N GLN A 168 -5.89 -0.52 -2.33
CA GLN A 168 -5.27 0.17 -3.46
C GLN A 168 -4.16 1.11 -2.98
N GLN A 169 -4.42 1.91 -1.95
CA GLN A 169 -3.40 2.76 -1.32
C GLN A 169 -2.22 1.94 -0.79
N ASN A 170 -2.47 0.83 -0.11
CA ASN A 170 -1.41 -0.02 0.43
C ASN A 170 -0.54 -0.65 -0.65
N VAL A 171 -1.16 -1.18 -1.72
CA VAL A 171 -0.46 -1.79 -2.85
C VAL A 171 0.43 -0.76 -3.56
N VAL A 172 -0.11 0.44 -3.83
CA VAL A 172 0.66 1.52 -4.47
C VAL A 172 1.75 2.05 -3.53
N SER A 173 1.46 2.22 -2.24
CA SER A 173 2.48 2.63 -1.26
C SER A 173 3.64 1.64 -1.19
N TYR A 174 3.34 0.34 -1.23
CA TYR A 174 4.37 -0.69 -1.28
C TYR A 174 5.18 -0.58 -2.57
N LEU A 175 4.51 -0.47 -3.73
CA LEU A 175 5.17 -0.30 -5.02
C LEU A 175 6.11 0.91 -5.04
N LEU A 176 5.66 2.06 -4.55
CA LEU A 176 6.47 3.28 -4.42
C LEU A 176 7.68 3.06 -3.53
N ARG A 177 7.54 2.33 -2.42
CA ARG A 177 8.66 2.00 -1.54
C ARG A 177 9.71 1.16 -2.26
N GLU A 178 9.30 0.15 -3.02
CA GLU A 178 10.22 -0.69 -3.80
C GLU A 178 10.95 0.14 -4.86
N ILE A 179 10.23 1.00 -5.61
CA ILE A 179 10.82 1.93 -6.59
C ILE A 179 11.85 2.84 -5.91
N ARG A 180 11.47 3.51 -4.82
CA ARG A 180 12.36 4.47 -4.12
C ARG A 180 13.58 3.79 -3.48
N SER A 181 13.47 2.52 -3.10
CA SER A 181 14.60 1.79 -2.53
C SER A 181 15.65 1.42 -3.57
N GLY A 182 15.24 1.13 -4.81
CA GLY A 182 16.17 0.76 -5.88
C GLY A 182 16.54 1.89 -6.83
N LEU A 183 15.67 2.90 -6.98
CA LEU A 183 15.83 4.06 -7.86
C LEU A 183 15.56 5.37 -7.09
N PRO A 184 16.49 5.81 -6.23
CA PRO A 184 16.33 7.05 -5.48
C PRO A 184 16.30 8.27 -6.42
N GLY A 185 15.35 9.19 -6.20
CA GLY A 185 15.20 10.39 -7.03
C GLY A 185 14.44 10.19 -8.34
N CYS A 186 14.00 8.97 -8.63
CA CYS A 186 13.18 8.66 -9.81
C CYS A 186 11.82 9.38 -9.75
N SER A 187 11.44 10.02 -10.85
CA SER A 187 10.08 10.52 -11.06
C SER A 187 9.13 9.35 -11.31
N VAL A 188 7.96 9.38 -10.67
CA VAL A 188 6.95 8.31 -10.81
C VAL A 188 5.67 8.91 -11.34
N ALA A 189 5.18 8.36 -12.45
CA ALA A 189 3.97 8.82 -13.12
C ALA A 189 2.93 7.70 -13.27
N LEU A 190 1.66 8.07 -13.32
CA LEU A 190 0.55 7.16 -13.62
C LEU A 190 -0.60 7.91 -14.32
N ILE A 191 -1.40 7.16 -15.07
CA ILE A 191 -2.64 7.68 -15.67
C ILE A 191 -3.80 7.12 -14.86
N SER A 192 -4.66 8.01 -14.36
CA SER A 192 -5.75 7.64 -13.45
C SER A 192 -7.10 8.16 -13.97
N PRO A 193 -8.20 7.41 -13.76
CA PRO A 193 -9.53 7.99 -13.80
C PRO A 193 -9.68 9.11 -12.76
N GLU A 194 -10.54 10.08 -13.06
CA GLU A 194 -10.82 11.25 -12.21
C GLU A 194 -11.26 10.87 -10.80
N LYS A 195 -12.08 9.82 -10.67
CA LYS A 195 -12.56 9.29 -9.38
C LYS A 195 -11.45 8.85 -8.42
N ASP A 196 -10.28 8.50 -8.95
CA ASP A 196 -9.17 7.94 -8.16
C ASP A 196 -8.10 9.02 -7.84
N ILE A 197 -8.24 10.26 -8.36
CA ILE A 197 -7.29 11.36 -8.12
C ILE A 197 -7.13 11.63 -6.61
N ALA A 198 -8.23 11.74 -5.87
CA ALA A 198 -8.20 12.01 -4.43
C ALA A 198 -7.52 10.88 -3.63
N LEU A 199 -7.48 9.66 -4.17
CA LEU A 199 -6.73 8.56 -3.57
C LEU A 199 -5.24 8.74 -3.82
N PHE A 200 -4.82 9.05 -5.03
CA PHE A 200 -3.41 9.22 -5.37
C PHE A 200 -2.80 10.49 -4.76
N GLN A 201 -3.59 11.55 -4.54
CA GLN A 201 -3.15 12.73 -3.79
C GLN A 201 -2.77 12.41 -2.34
N LYS A 202 -3.40 11.41 -1.70
CA LYS A 202 -2.99 10.94 -0.35
C LYS A 202 -1.64 10.22 -0.35
N LEU A 203 -1.15 9.85 -1.54
CA LEU A 203 0.16 9.25 -1.78
C LEU A 203 1.13 10.27 -2.38
N ASP A 204 0.83 11.57 -2.21
CA ASP A 204 1.61 12.73 -2.67
C ASP A 204 1.79 12.83 -4.19
N PHE A 205 0.91 12.19 -4.97
CA PHE A 205 0.85 12.45 -6.40
C PHE A 205 0.12 13.78 -6.68
N VAL A 206 0.64 14.54 -7.65
CA VAL A 206 0.12 15.82 -8.12
C VAL A 206 -0.53 15.62 -9.50
N PRO A 207 -1.83 15.91 -9.66
CA PRO A 207 -2.49 15.85 -10.97
C PRO A 207 -2.01 16.99 -11.87
N ASP A 208 -1.74 16.67 -13.13
CA ASP A 208 -1.37 17.57 -14.22
C ASP A 208 -0.36 18.67 -13.80
N PRO A 209 0.82 18.27 -13.25
CA PRO A 209 1.80 19.21 -12.74
C PRO A 209 2.30 20.13 -13.85
N ASP A 210 2.36 21.43 -13.59
CA ASP A 210 2.81 22.44 -14.56
C ASP A 210 2.08 22.38 -15.92
N GLY A 211 0.84 21.89 -15.93
CA GLY A 211 0.03 21.72 -17.15
C GLY A 211 0.42 20.51 -18.01
N ILE A 212 1.30 19.63 -17.53
CA ILE A 212 1.71 18.41 -18.24
C ILE A 212 0.53 17.44 -18.28
N THR A 213 0.05 17.13 -19.49
CA THR A 213 -1.08 16.24 -19.72
C THR A 213 -0.66 14.99 -20.50
N ALA A 214 -1.19 13.83 -20.12
CA ALA A 214 -0.96 12.60 -20.86
C ALA A 214 -1.68 12.63 -22.22
N MET A 215 -0.98 12.24 -23.27
CA MET A 215 -1.55 12.00 -24.59
C MET A 215 -1.58 10.50 -24.88
N VAL A 216 -2.64 10.04 -25.54
CA VAL A 216 -2.77 8.64 -25.96
C VAL A 216 -2.86 8.59 -27.48
N LEU A 217 -1.94 7.87 -28.11
CA LEU A 217 -2.04 7.54 -29.53
C LEU A 217 -2.98 6.35 -29.70
N ASN A 218 -4.12 6.57 -30.35
CA ASN A 218 -5.01 5.49 -30.74
C ASN A 218 -4.55 4.94 -32.09
N ILE A 219 -3.90 3.77 -32.08
CA ILE A 219 -3.46 3.11 -33.29
C ILE A 219 -4.64 2.30 -33.82
N ASP A 220 -5.22 2.73 -34.94
CA ASP A 220 -6.23 1.93 -35.64
C ASP A 220 -5.55 0.66 -36.19
N PRO A 221 -5.98 -0.54 -35.77
CA PRO A 221 -5.39 -1.79 -36.24
C PRO A 221 -5.60 -2.03 -37.75
N ASN A 222 -6.47 -1.27 -38.40
CA ASN A 222 -6.74 -1.39 -39.83
C ASN A 222 -5.83 -0.53 -40.71
N ILE A 223 -5.01 0.36 -40.13
CA ILE A 223 -4.06 1.17 -40.88
C ILE A 223 -2.75 0.37 -41.03
N PRO A 224 -2.32 0.05 -42.25
CA PRO A 224 -1.08 -0.70 -42.47
C PRO A 224 0.15 0.10 -42.00
N PRO A 225 1.19 -0.57 -41.47
CA PRO A 225 2.41 0.10 -41.03
C PRO A 225 3.09 0.79 -42.23
N GLY A 226 3.12 2.13 -42.21
CA GLY A 226 3.75 2.96 -43.26
C GLY A 226 2.86 4.08 -43.81
N GLU A 227 1.54 4.04 -43.58
CA GLU A 227 0.60 5.08 -43.99
C GLU A 227 0.33 6.15 -42.92
N PHE A 228 1.18 6.24 -41.89
CA PHE A 228 1.14 7.35 -40.94
C PHE A 228 1.58 8.64 -41.64
N LEU A 229 0.65 9.29 -42.34
CA LEU A 229 0.82 10.66 -42.82
C LEU A 229 0.78 11.57 -41.58
N LEU A 230 1.93 12.15 -41.25
CA LEU A 230 2.03 13.37 -40.44
C LEU A 230 1.42 14.55 -41.20
#